data_AF-A0A924N9H7-F1
#
_entry.id   AF-A0A924N9H7-F1
#
_cell.length_a   1.000
_cell.length_b   1.000
_cell.length_c   1.000
_cell.angle_alpha   90.00
_cell.angle_beta   90.00
_cell.angle_gamma   90.00
#
_symmetry.space_group_name_H-M   'P 1'
#
loop_
_entity.id
_entity.type
_entity.pdbx_description
1 polymer ?
#
loop_
_entity_poly.entity_id
_entity_poly.type
_entity_poly.pdbx_seq_one_letter_code
_entity_poly.pdbx_strand_id
1 'polypeptide(L)'
;MLIEQTLTLLQSLKLTGMAAALAEQRGLPDLASLPFEDRLALLLERELGTRQDRRLTRLIQLARFRHAACVEDVNFRTKRGLERGPFLQLAGGDWIRQRQTLLIVGPTGTGKTWLACALGQSACRQEHTVRYVRLPRLLSDELVLARADGSCGKLMQTMTKTDLLILDDLGLVPHL
;
A
#
# COMPACT_ATOMS: atom_id res chain seq x y z
N MET A 1 -15.60 -29.25 -23.43
CA MET A 1 -14.66 -30.15 -22.72
C MET A 1 -13.26 -29.54 -22.58
N LEU A 2 -12.66 -28.97 -23.65
CA LEU A 2 -11.32 -28.36 -23.59
C LEU A 2 -11.23 -27.07 -22.72
N ILE A 3 -12.25 -26.20 -22.78
CA ILE A 3 -12.19 -24.87 -22.10
C ILE A 3 -12.24 -24.97 -20.56
N GLU A 4 -13.04 -25.89 -20.01
CA GLU A 4 -13.12 -26.13 -18.56
C GLU A 4 -11.79 -26.69 -18.03
N GLN A 5 -11.12 -27.52 -18.84
CA GLN A 5 -9.75 -27.98 -18.56
C GLN A 5 -8.76 -26.80 -18.62
N THR A 6 -8.90 -25.90 -19.60
CA THR A 6 -8.09 -24.67 -19.68
C THR A 6 -8.30 -23.77 -18.46
N LEU A 7 -9.53 -23.53 -18.02
CA LEU A 7 -9.83 -22.74 -16.82
C LEU A 7 -9.22 -23.36 -15.56
N THR A 8 -9.33 -24.68 -15.42
CA THR A 8 -8.73 -25.43 -14.32
C THR A 8 -7.20 -25.31 -14.33
N LEU A 9 -6.58 -25.40 -15.51
CA LEU A 9 -5.14 -25.20 -15.69
C LEU A 9 -4.70 -23.76 -15.36
N LEU A 10 -5.45 -22.76 -15.80
CA LEU A 10 -5.17 -21.36 -15.45
C LEU A 10 -5.23 -21.13 -13.94
N GLN A 11 -6.22 -21.73 -13.26
CA GLN A 11 -6.33 -21.66 -11.80
C GLN A 11 -5.15 -22.35 -11.10
N SER A 12 -4.71 -23.53 -11.56
CA SER A 12 -3.56 -24.22 -10.96
C SER A 12 -2.23 -23.47 -11.15
N LEU A 13 -2.09 -22.75 -12.27
CA LEU A 13 -0.99 -21.82 -12.53
C LEU A 13 -1.11 -20.47 -11.79
N LYS A 14 -2.17 -20.28 -10.99
CA LYS A 14 -2.50 -19.03 -10.27
C LYS A 14 -2.75 -17.84 -11.21
N LEU A 15 -3.17 -18.09 -12.45
CA LEU A 15 -3.57 -17.10 -13.46
C LEU A 15 -5.06 -16.77 -13.33
N THR A 16 -5.47 -16.37 -12.11
CA THR A 16 -6.88 -16.24 -11.75
C THR A 16 -7.60 -15.08 -12.44
N GLY A 17 -6.91 -13.99 -12.76
CA GLY A 17 -7.47 -12.87 -13.50
C GLY A 17 -7.69 -13.23 -14.97
N MET A 18 -6.73 -13.95 -15.56
CA MET A 18 -6.87 -14.52 -16.91
C MET A 18 -8.00 -15.56 -16.97
N ALA A 19 -8.13 -16.43 -15.97
CA ALA A 19 -9.25 -17.38 -15.90
C ALA A 19 -10.61 -16.67 -15.85
N ALA A 20 -10.73 -15.60 -15.05
CA ALA A 20 -11.94 -14.80 -14.97
C ALA A 20 -12.26 -14.11 -16.30
N ALA A 21 -11.29 -13.45 -16.92
CA ALA A 21 -11.51 -12.80 -18.22
C ALA A 21 -11.84 -13.81 -19.33
N LEU A 22 -11.23 -15.00 -19.34
CA LEU A 22 -11.56 -16.03 -20.31
C LEU A 22 -13.01 -16.53 -20.14
N ALA A 23 -13.50 -16.61 -18.90
CA ALA A 23 -14.89 -16.94 -18.62
C ALA A 23 -15.85 -15.82 -19.06
N GLU A 24 -15.48 -14.54 -18.83
CA GLU A 24 -16.26 -13.35 -19.23
C GLU A 24 -16.34 -13.18 -20.75
N GLN A 25 -15.25 -13.43 -21.49
CA GLN A 25 -15.20 -13.34 -22.96
C GLN A 25 -16.25 -14.24 -23.64
N ARG A 26 -16.72 -15.31 -22.99
CA ARG A 26 -17.79 -16.19 -23.50
C ARG A 26 -19.12 -15.46 -23.72
N GLY A 27 -19.37 -14.40 -22.97
CA GLY A 27 -20.62 -13.62 -23.03
C GLY A 27 -20.57 -12.41 -23.96
N LEU A 28 -19.43 -12.15 -24.62
CA LEU A 28 -19.18 -10.92 -25.37
C LEU A 28 -18.87 -11.23 -26.85
N PRO A 29 -19.88 -11.21 -27.74
CA PRO A 29 -19.72 -11.51 -29.17
C PRO A 29 -18.70 -10.61 -29.86
N ASP A 30 -18.61 -9.35 -29.44
CA ASP A 30 -17.69 -8.36 -30.02
C ASP A 30 -16.23 -8.77 -29.87
N LEU A 31 -15.88 -9.46 -28.77
CA LEU A 31 -14.51 -9.94 -28.53
C LEU A 31 -14.16 -11.12 -29.44
N ALA A 32 -15.13 -11.86 -29.96
CA ALA A 32 -14.88 -12.95 -30.91
C ALA A 32 -14.35 -12.43 -32.26
N SER A 33 -14.67 -11.17 -32.62
CA SER A 33 -14.21 -10.52 -33.84
C SER A 33 -12.74 -10.05 -33.77
N LEU A 34 -12.17 -9.95 -32.57
CA LEU A 34 -10.79 -9.55 -32.39
C LEU A 34 -9.81 -10.66 -32.83
N PRO A 35 -8.64 -10.28 -33.38
CA PRO A 35 -7.51 -11.17 -33.55
C PRO A 35 -7.18 -11.93 -32.26
N PHE A 36 -6.65 -13.15 -32.41
CA PHE A 36 -6.24 -13.96 -31.27
C PHE A 36 -5.25 -13.24 -30.35
N GLU A 37 -4.27 -12.54 -30.93
CA GLU A 37 -3.25 -11.80 -30.17
C GLU A 37 -3.86 -10.69 -29.31
N ASP A 38 -4.86 -9.98 -29.83
CA ASP A 38 -5.55 -8.91 -29.08
C ASP A 38 -6.36 -9.49 -27.91
N ARG A 39 -7.05 -10.63 -28.14
CA ARG A 39 -7.73 -11.33 -27.04
C ARG A 39 -6.75 -11.83 -25.99
N LEU A 40 -5.60 -12.36 -26.41
CA LEU A 40 -4.56 -12.84 -25.50
C LEU A 40 -3.97 -11.67 -24.70
N ALA A 41 -3.73 -10.53 -25.33
CA ALA A 41 -3.27 -9.31 -24.67
C ALA A 41 -4.26 -8.88 -23.57
N LEU A 42 -5.56 -8.82 -23.88
CA LEU A 42 -6.60 -8.47 -22.89
C LEU A 42 -6.63 -9.44 -21.69
N LEU A 43 -6.43 -10.74 -21.94
CA LEU A 43 -6.35 -11.76 -20.88
C LEU A 43 -5.13 -11.53 -19.97
N LEU A 44 -3.98 -11.23 -20.55
CA LEU A 44 -2.74 -10.96 -19.82
C LEU A 44 -2.82 -9.65 -19.03
N GLU A 45 -3.39 -8.60 -19.62
CA GLU A 45 -3.64 -7.32 -18.95
C GLU A 45 -4.56 -7.50 -17.72
N ARG A 46 -5.61 -8.32 -17.84
CA ARG A 46 -6.48 -8.65 -16.70
C ARG A 46 -5.72 -9.34 -15.58
N GLU A 47 -4.87 -10.30 -15.92
CA GLU A 47 -4.03 -10.99 -14.93
C GLU A 47 -3.05 -10.04 -14.25
N LEU A 48 -2.39 -9.18 -15.03
CA LEU A 48 -1.45 -8.19 -14.51
C LEU A 48 -2.15 -7.23 -13.54
N GLY A 49 -3.28 -6.64 -13.94
CA GLY A 49 -4.08 -5.76 -13.08
C GLY A 49 -4.53 -6.46 -11.80
N THR A 50 -5.03 -7.70 -11.90
CA THR A 50 -5.43 -8.50 -10.74
C THR A 50 -4.27 -8.73 -9.76
N ARG A 51 -3.05 -8.96 -10.27
CA ARG A 51 -1.85 -9.11 -9.42
C ARG A 51 -1.44 -7.81 -8.76
N GLN A 52 -1.48 -6.70 -9.49
CA GLN A 52 -1.18 -5.36 -8.97
C GLN A 52 -2.15 -4.98 -7.86
N ASP A 53 -3.46 -5.17 -8.07
CA ASP A 53 -4.50 -4.88 -7.08
C ASP A 53 -4.34 -5.70 -5.80
N ARG A 54 -4.07 -7.00 -5.94
CA ARG A 54 -3.81 -7.88 -4.79
C ARG A 54 -2.56 -7.47 -4.03
N ARG A 55 -1.50 -7.08 -4.75
CA ARG A 55 -0.26 -6.60 -4.14
C ARG A 55 -0.52 -5.30 -3.36
N LEU A 56 -1.19 -4.33 -3.98
CA LEU A 56 -1.54 -3.07 -3.33
C LEU A 56 -2.39 -3.30 -2.07
N THR A 57 -3.45 -4.11 -2.20
CA THR A 57 -4.33 -4.47 -1.07
C THR A 57 -3.52 -5.08 0.08
N ARG A 58 -2.62 -6.01 -0.23
CA ARG A 58 -1.73 -6.62 0.76
C ARG A 58 -0.80 -5.60 1.42
N LEU A 59 -0.19 -4.69 0.65
CA LEU A 59 0.69 -3.65 1.19
C LEU A 59 -0.05 -2.71 2.15
N ILE A 60 -1.26 -2.26 1.78
CA ILE A 60 -2.10 -1.41 2.63
C ILE A 60 -2.51 -2.15 3.92
N GLN A 61 -2.90 -3.42 3.82
CA GLN A 61 -3.26 -4.24 4.99
C GLN A 61 -2.06 -4.43 5.94
N LEU A 62 -0.87 -4.70 5.40
CA LEU A 62 0.35 -4.86 6.19
C LEU A 62 0.78 -3.55 6.86
N ALA A 63 0.49 -2.40 6.24
CA ALA A 63 0.85 -1.09 6.78
C ALA A 63 0.08 -0.70 8.02
N ARG A 64 -1.14 -1.23 8.24
CA ARG A 64 -1.97 -1.00 9.43
C ARG A 64 -2.22 0.50 9.71
N PHE A 65 -2.52 1.27 8.67
CA PHE A 65 -2.84 2.70 8.81
C PHE A 65 -4.00 2.94 9.77
N ARG A 66 -3.90 4.00 10.57
CA ARG A 66 -4.99 4.45 11.45
C ARG A 66 -6.17 5.02 10.66
N HIS A 67 -5.92 5.62 9.50
CA HIS A 67 -6.93 6.22 8.65
C HIS A 67 -6.83 5.71 7.22
N ALA A 68 -7.99 5.49 6.59
CA ALA A 68 -8.09 5.42 5.14
C ALA A 68 -7.96 6.85 4.59
N ALA A 69 -6.74 7.26 4.24
CA ALA A 69 -6.40 8.60 3.82
C ALA A 69 -5.80 8.60 2.41
N CYS A 70 -6.24 9.54 1.58
CA CYS A 70 -5.89 9.62 0.17
C CYS A 70 -5.21 10.96 -0.10
N VAL A 71 -4.15 10.99 -0.92
CA VAL A 71 -3.47 12.25 -1.29
C VAL A 71 -4.41 13.19 -2.03
N GLU A 72 -5.32 12.62 -2.82
CA GLU A 72 -6.33 13.31 -3.59
C GLU A 72 -7.37 14.04 -2.72
N ASP A 73 -7.60 13.55 -1.49
CA ASP A 73 -8.57 14.12 -0.54
C ASP A 73 -7.96 15.24 0.34
N VAL A 74 -6.70 15.62 0.09
CA VAL A 74 -6.01 16.63 0.90
C VAL A 74 -6.64 18.01 0.70
N ASN A 75 -7.21 18.55 1.78
CA ASN A 75 -7.69 19.92 1.78
C ASN A 75 -6.52 20.92 1.91
N PHE A 76 -6.21 21.61 0.82
CA PHE A 76 -5.21 22.71 0.76
C PHE A 76 -5.81 24.10 1.03
N ARG A 77 -7.14 24.22 1.16
CA ARG A 77 -7.81 25.51 1.48
C ARG A 77 -7.69 25.86 2.96
N THR A 78 -7.52 24.86 3.82
CA THR A 78 -7.33 25.06 5.26
C THR A 78 -6.01 25.78 5.54
N LYS A 79 -6.06 26.89 6.29
CA LYS A 79 -4.85 27.64 6.72
C LYS A 79 -4.07 26.87 7.78
N ARG A 80 -3.28 25.87 7.36
CA ARG A 80 -2.40 25.06 8.22
C ARG A 80 -0.94 25.06 7.77
N GLY A 81 -0.55 26.00 6.91
CA GLY A 81 0.81 26.08 6.37
C GLY A 81 1.19 24.93 5.42
N LEU A 82 0.19 24.24 4.84
CA LEU A 82 0.42 23.14 3.90
C LEU A 82 0.34 23.64 2.46
N GLU A 83 1.47 23.67 1.78
CA GLU A 83 1.54 24.05 0.37
C GLU A 83 1.35 22.85 -0.57
N ARG A 84 0.59 23.06 -1.65
CA ARG A 84 0.22 21.98 -2.59
C ARG A 84 1.42 21.41 -3.34
N GLY A 85 2.29 22.26 -3.88
CA GLY A 85 3.45 21.83 -4.69
C GLY A 85 4.38 20.89 -3.91
N PRO A 86 4.95 21.34 -2.77
CA PRO A 86 5.82 20.51 -1.94
C PRO A 86 5.15 19.23 -1.44
N PHE A 87 3.86 19.28 -1.05
CA PHE A 87 3.17 18.09 -0.58
C PHE A 87 2.97 17.04 -1.68
N LEU A 88 2.62 17.47 -2.91
CA LEU A 88 2.51 16.54 -4.04
C LEU A 88 3.86 15.96 -4.46
N GLN A 89 4.95 16.74 -4.32
CA GLN A 89 6.30 16.21 -4.52
C GLN A 89 6.64 15.12 -3.49
N LEU A 90 6.29 15.33 -2.21
CA LEU A 90 6.41 14.29 -1.18
C LEU A 90 5.53 13.07 -1.47
N ALA A 91 4.32 13.27 -2.01
CA ALA A 91 3.46 12.18 -2.43
C ALA A 91 4.06 11.34 -3.56
N GLY A 92 4.95 11.93 -4.39
CA GLY A 92 5.70 11.23 -5.44
C GLY A 92 6.78 10.26 -4.94
N GLY A 93 7.09 10.25 -3.64
CA GLY A 93 7.86 9.16 -3.00
C GLY A 93 9.36 9.13 -3.26
N ASP A 94 9.93 10.05 -4.06
CA ASP A 94 11.38 10.06 -4.35
C ASP A 94 12.25 10.14 -3.09
N TRP A 95 11.79 10.86 -2.07
CA TRP A 95 12.47 10.96 -0.77
C TRP A 95 12.56 9.61 -0.04
N ILE A 96 11.61 8.69 -0.26
CA ILE A 96 11.64 7.33 0.29
C ILE A 96 12.77 6.54 -0.36
N ARG A 97 12.90 6.62 -1.70
CA ARG A 97 13.98 5.97 -2.45
C ARG A 97 15.35 6.52 -2.06
N GLN A 98 15.42 7.82 -1.77
CA GLN A 98 16.61 8.50 -1.27
C GLN A 98 16.87 8.27 0.23
N ARG A 99 16.02 7.49 0.92
CA ARG A 99 16.12 7.19 2.36
C ARG A 99 16.17 8.44 3.25
N GLN A 100 15.41 9.46 2.87
CA GLN A 100 15.30 10.71 3.63
C GLN A 100 14.23 10.59 4.72
N THR A 101 14.41 11.34 5.81
CA THR A 101 13.43 11.41 6.90
C THR A 101 12.50 12.59 6.67
N LEU A 102 11.19 12.33 6.71
CA LEU A 102 10.16 13.37 6.71
C LEU A 102 9.63 13.59 8.12
N LEU A 103 9.72 14.83 8.61
CA LEU A 103 9.11 15.25 9.87
C LEU A 103 7.91 16.15 9.61
N ILE A 104 6.73 15.74 10.08
CA ILE A 104 5.49 16.54 9.99
C ILE A 104 5.28 17.24 11.33
N VAL A 105 5.49 18.55 11.38
CA VAL A 105 5.36 19.38 12.58
C VAL A 105 4.13 20.27 12.49
N GLY A 106 3.48 20.51 13.63
CA GLY A 106 2.39 21.46 13.75
C GLY A 106 1.52 21.21 14.98
N PRO A 107 0.58 22.13 15.29
CA PRO A 107 -0.34 21.99 16.41
C PRO A 107 -1.12 20.68 16.40
N THR A 108 -1.62 20.24 17.56
CA THR A 108 -2.54 19.10 17.64
C THR A 108 -3.82 19.39 16.83
N GLY A 109 -4.43 18.35 16.27
CA GLY A 109 -5.67 18.49 15.49
C GLY A 109 -5.53 19.02 14.05
N THR A 110 -4.35 19.38 13.56
CA THR A 110 -4.15 19.89 12.17
C THR A 110 -4.13 18.82 11.08
N GLY A 111 -4.34 17.55 11.45
CA GLY A 111 -4.41 16.42 10.52
C GLY A 111 -3.06 15.76 10.19
N LYS A 112 -2.01 15.97 10.99
CA LYS A 112 -0.66 15.39 10.76
C LYS A 112 -0.69 13.87 10.57
N THR A 113 -1.35 13.16 11.49
CA THR A 113 -1.56 11.70 11.42
C THR A 113 -2.26 11.27 10.13
N TRP A 114 -3.26 12.04 9.70
CA TRP A 114 -3.99 11.76 8.46
C TRP A 114 -3.11 12.01 7.23
N LEU A 115 -2.33 13.11 7.21
CA LEU A 115 -1.38 13.41 6.13
C LEU A 115 -0.29 12.33 6.02
N ALA A 116 0.23 11.85 7.15
CA ALA A 116 1.18 10.74 7.20
C ALA A 116 0.57 9.46 6.60
N CYS A 117 -0.69 9.15 6.95
CA CYS A 117 -1.41 8.01 6.36
C CYS A 117 -1.59 8.19 4.85
N ALA A 118 -1.93 9.40 4.36
CA ALA A 118 -2.09 9.68 2.94
C ALA A 118 -0.79 9.47 2.15
N LEU A 119 0.34 9.99 2.67
CA LEU A 119 1.66 9.76 2.09
C LEU A 119 2.04 8.27 2.11
N GLY A 120 1.74 7.57 3.21
CA GLY A 120 1.94 6.12 3.31
C GLY A 120 1.12 5.32 2.30
N GLN A 121 -0.14 5.68 2.07
CA GLN A 121 -0.94 5.03 1.03
C GLN A 121 -0.41 5.31 -0.37
N SER A 122 0.04 6.54 -0.64
CA SER A 122 0.72 6.87 -1.90
C SER A 122 1.97 6.00 -2.10
N ALA A 123 2.77 5.79 -1.04
CA ALA A 123 3.93 4.92 -1.08
C ALA A 123 3.54 3.46 -1.39
N CYS A 124 2.45 2.94 -0.80
CA CYS A 124 1.95 1.60 -1.15
C CYS A 124 1.53 1.49 -2.62
N ARG A 125 0.92 2.53 -3.20
CA ARG A 125 0.59 2.57 -4.65
C ARG A 125 1.83 2.55 -5.54
N GLN A 126 2.95 3.04 -5.02
CA GLN A 126 4.27 2.98 -5.67
C GLN A 126 5.05 1.70 -5.32
N GLU A 127 4.35 0.69 -4.81
CA GLU A 127 4.88 -0.62 -4.42
C GLU A 127 5.85 -0.65 -3.24
N HIS A 128 5.97 0.45 -2.48
CA HIS A 128 6.76 0.49 -1.25
C HIS A 128 6.05 -0.25 -0.11
N THR A 129 6.84 -1.00 0.66
CA THR A 129 6.41 -1.55 1.94
C THR A 129 6.36 -0.46 2.99
N VAL A 130 5.22 -0.34 3.67
CA VAL A 130 5.00 0.69 4.69
C VAL A 130 4.61 0.02 6.00
N ARG A 131 5.03 0.58 7.14
CA ARG A 131 4.54 0.20 8.46
C ARG A 131 4.18 1.47 9.23
N TYR A 132 2.92 1.59 9.62
CA TYR A 132 2.47 2.62 10.54
C TYR A 132 2.49 2.07 11.97
N VAL A 133 3.03 2.85 12.89
CA VAL A 133 3.01 2.52 14.32
C VAL A 133 2.92 3.79 15.16
N ARG A 134 2.11 3.74 16.22
CA ARG A 134 2.08 4.79 17.24
C ARG A 134 3.28 4.57 18.16
N LEU A 135 4.14 5.57 18.29
CA LEU A 135 5.39 5.47 19.02
C LEU A 135 5.20 5.02 20.49
N PRO A 136 4.21 5.54 21.26
CA PRO A 136 3.99 5.08 22.63
C PRO A 136 3.77 3.57 22.72
N ARG A 137 2.90 3.02 21.85
CA ARG A 137 2.57 1.59 21.79
C ARG A 137 3.76 0.73 21.38
N LEU A 138 4.60 1.23 20.46
CA LEU A 138 5.82 0.53 20.06
C LEU A 138 6.76 0.35 21.25
N LEU A 139 6.97 1.44 22.01
CA LEU A 139 7.92 1.48 23.12
C LEU A 139 7.41 0.71 24.35
N SER A 140 6.15 0.90 24.74
CA SER A 140 5.59 0.32 25.97
C SER A 140 5.18 -1.15 25.83
N ASP A 141 4.73 -1.56 24.63
CA ASP A 141 4.08 -2.86 24.46
C ASP A 141 4.91 -3.76 23.53
N GLU A 142 5.04 -3.38 22.25
CA GLU A 142 5.63 -4.27 21.23
C GLU A 142 7.08 -4.62 21.56
N LEU A 143 7.91 -3.64 21.94
CA LEU A 143 9.30 -3.89 22.29
C LEU A 143 9.47 -4.63 23.62
N VAL A 144 8.62 -4.34 24.61
CA VAL A 144 8.67 -5.00 25.92
C VAL A 144 8.31 -6.48 25.78
N LEU A 145 7.21 -6.78 25.08
CA LEU A 145 6.78 -8.15 24.81
C LEU A 145 7.83 -8.90 23.97
N ALA A 146 8.34 -8.26 22.91
CA ALA A 146 9.33 -8.88 22.04
C ALA A 146 10.66 -9.18 22.75
N ARG A 147 10.97 -8.42 23.81
CA ARG A 147 12.14 -8.69 24.66
C ARG A 147 11.86 -9.82 25.65
N ALA A 148 10.64 -9.90 26.18
CA ALA A 148 10.24 -10.96 27.11
C ALA A 148 10.14 -12.34 26.44
N ASP A 149 9.68 -12.41 25.19
CA ASP A 149 9.50 -13.67 24.44
C ASP A 149 10.67 -14.02 23.50
N GLY A 150 11.71 -13.19 23.47
CA GLY A 150 12.89 -13.38 22.61
C GLY A 150 12.68 -13.04 21.12
N SER A 151 11.54 -12.49 20.73
CA SER A 151 11.21 -12.17 19.33
C SER A 151 11.72 -10.81 18.85
N CYS A 152 12.44 -10.04 19.68
CA CYS A 152 12.97 -8.71 19.37
C CYS A 152 13.76 -8.67 18.04
N GLY A 153 14.60 -9.67 17.77
CA GLY A 153 15.35 -9.76 16.51
C GLY A 153 14.44 -9.81 15.27
N LYS A 154 13.30 -10.51 15.37
CA LYS A 154 12.31 -10.61 14.29
C LYS A 154 11.56 -9.29 14.09
N LEU A 155 11.23 -8.58 15.17
CA LEU A 155 10.60 -7.26 15.11
C LEU A 155 11.53 -6.26 14.42
N MET A 156 12.79 -6.20 14.83
CA MET A 156 13.80 -5.34 14.22
C MET A 156 14.02 -5.67 12.74
N GLN A 157 14.16 -6.95 12.39
CA GLN A 157 14.32 -7.36 11.00
C GLN A 157 13.12 -6.94 10.14
N THR A 158 11.90 -6.98 10.69
CA THR A 158 10.69 -6.54 9.99
C THR A 158 10.74 -5.04 9.72
N MET A 159 11.15 -4.24 10.71
CA MET A 159 11.28 -2.79 10.54
C MET A 159 12.38 -2.42 9.55
N THR A 160 13.54 -3.06 9.60
CA THR A 160 14.66 -2.81 8.67
C THR A 160 14.31 -3.15 7.21
N LYS A 161 13.45 -4.14 6.98
CA LYS A 161 12.99 -4.53 5.65
C LYS A 161 11.85 -3.67 5.10
N THR A 162 11.29 -2.77 5.92
CA THR A 162 10.21 -1.88 5.50
C THR A 162 10.80 -0.64 4.84
N ASP A 163 10.31 -0.27 3.66
CA ASP A 163 10.81 0.90 2.92
C ASP A 163 10.47 2.22 3.61
N LEU A 164 9.28 2.30 4.23
CA LEU A 164 8.81 3.47 4.97
C LEU A 164 8.23 3.07 6.34
N LEU A 165 8.88 3.53 7.41
CA LEU A 165 8.37 3.44 8.77
C LEU A 165 7.73 4.77 9.18
N ILE A 166 6.43 4.77 9.46
CA ILE A 166 5.71 5.93 9.96
C ILE A 166 5.58 5.81 11.47
N LEU A 167 6.28 6.69 12.19
CA LEU A 167 6.23 6.81 13.64
C LEU A 167 5.32 7.98 14.01
N ASP A 168 4.13 7.67 14.51
CA ASP A 168 3.13 8.67 14.89
C ASP A 168 3.17 8.96 16.39
N ASP A 169 2.61 10.10 16.79
CA ASP A 169 2.56 10.58 18.19
C ASP A 169 3.92 10.81 18.86
N LEU A 170 4.93 11.15 18.05
CA LEU A 170 6.25 11.54 18.54
C LEU A 170 6.13 12.82 19.39
N GLY A 171 6.51 12.74 20.67
CA GLY A 171 6.46 13.87 21.62
C GLY A 171 5.16 14.01 22.42
N LEU A 172 4.20 13.10 22.32
CA LEU A 172 2.99 13.09 23.17
C LEU A 172 3.18 12.38 24.52
N VAL A 173 4.34 11.76 24.75
CA VAL A 173 4.72 11.26 26.07
C VAL A 173 5.64 12.30 26.69
N PRO A 174 5.23 13.01 27.77
CA PRO A 174 6.04 14.07 28.36
C PRO A 174 7.38 13.57 28.89
N HIS A 175 7.50 12.28 29.19
CA HIS A 175 8.67 11.63 29.75
C HIS A 175 8.72 10.20 29.21
N LEU A 176 9.86 9.74 28.70
CA LEU A 176 10.18 8.30 28.77
C LEU A 176 10.02 7.82 30.22
#